data_AF-A0A3R9FU08-F1
#
_entry.id   AF-A0A3R9FU08-F1
#
_cell.length_a   1.000
_cell.length_b   1.000
_cell.length_c   1.000
_cell.angle_alpha   90.00
_cell.angle_beta   90.00
_cell.angle_gamma   90.00
#
_symmetry.space_group_name_H-M   'P 1'
#
loop_
_entity.id
_entity.type
_entity.pdbx_description
1 polymer ?
#
loop_
_entity_poly.entity_id
_entity_poly.type
_entity_poly.pdbx_seq_one_letter_code
_entity_poly.pdbx_strand_id
1 'polypeptide(L)'
;MDNALQDALLDVRRAYRLIEDFQRRLISALEFMRSELNIDYYYQYAPNSVPRSLTGAMGENSGRRYLPFNDLSVFWLKHSGQDDPFNHPCYGDFMIDVWLRNDSGNGQREEEYALPENSRSLLLIHVISCKTHDAGKQNWYNLWQNIDYPASNDVEAIEKFSGFFIYREELDMVNLIDKETFSACIDGFRQRVSDKMGISFL
;
A
#
# COMPACT_ATOMS: atom_id res chain seq x y z
N MET A 1 -28.53 -22.10 26.48
CA MET A 1 -27.76 -20.85 26.39
C MET A 1 -26.25 -21.09 26.27
N ASP A 2 -25.71 -22.14 26.88
CA ASP A 2 -24.27 -22.46 26.86
C ASP A 2 -23.72 -22.78 25.44
N ASN A 3 -24.44 -23.59 24.64
CA ASN A 3 -23.98 -23.96 23.30
C ASN A 3 -23.85 -22.77 22.33
N ALA A 4 -24.79 -21.82 22.34
CA ALA A 4 -24.74 -20.67 21.43
C ALA A 4 -23.54 -19.74 21.71
N LEU A 5 -23.18 -19.56 22.98
CA LEU A 5 -21.99 -18.79 23.35
C LEU A 5 -20.71 -19.56 22.96
N GLN A 6 -20.68 -20.87 23.19
CA GLN A 6 -19.54 -21.71 22.83
C GLN A 6 -19.29 -21.70 21.31
N ASP A 7 -20.36 -21.79 20.51
CA ASP A 7 -20.30 -21.72 19.05
C ASP A 7 -19.79 -20.34 18.58
N ALA A 8 -20.33 -19.26 19.13
CA ALA A 8 -19.86 -17.90 18.82
C ALA A 8 -18.38 -17.71 19.15
N LEU A 9 -17.92 -18.20 20.31
CA LEU A 9 -16.51 -18.14 20.70
C LEU A 9 -15.62 -19.02 19.80
N LEU A 10 -16.15 -20.13 19.27
CA LEU A 10 -15.45 -20.95 18.30
C LEU A 10 -15.26 -20.20 16.98
N ASP A 11 -16.29 -19.52 16.49
CA ASP A 11 -16.21 -18.74 15.27
C ASP A 11 -15.26 -17.55 15.41
N VAL A 12 -15.24 -16.88 16.57
CA VAL A 12 -14.22 -15.85 16.88
C VAL A 12 -12.80 -16.43 16.76
N ARG A 13 -12.53 -17.60 17.36
CA ARG A 13 -11.21 -18.25 17.25
C ARG A 13 -10.85 -18.61 15.80
N ARG A 14 -11.82 -19.04 14.99
CA ARG A 14 -11.63 -19.29 13.56
C ARG A 14 -11.30 -18.02 12.81
N ALA A 15 -12.01 -16.93 13.09
CA ALA A 15 -11.76 -15.63 12.48
C ALA A 15 -10.34 -15.10 12.79
N TYR A 16 -9.88 -15.21 14.03
CA TYR A 16 -8.51 -14.81 14.40
C TYR A 16 -7.44 -15.57 13.59
N ARG A 17 -7.59 -16.90 13.46
CA ARG A 17 -6.64 -17.71 12.66
C ARG A 17 -6.71 -17.37 11.18
N LEU A 18 -7.90 -17.11 10.65
CA LEU A 18 -8.08 -16.70 9.27
C LEU A 18 -7.40 -15.34 8.99
N ILE A 19 -7.52 -14.38 9.92
CA ILE A 19 -6.85 -13.08 9.83
C ILE A 19 -5.34 -13.25 9.90
N GLU A 20 -4.82 -14.08 10.80
CA GLU A 20 -3.39 -14.39 10.89
C GLU A 20 -2.85 -14.97 9.57
N ASP A 21 -3.53 -15.98 9.03
CA ASP A 21 -3.16 -16.61 7.75
C ASP A 21 -3.19 -15.61 6.59
N PHE A 22 -4.22 -14.77 6.55
CA PHE A 22 -4.35 -13.70 5.56
C PHE A 22 -3.21 -12.68 5.65
N GLN A 23 -2.88 -12.20 6.84
CA GLN A 23 -1.77 -11.27 7.06
C GLN A 23 -0.43 -11.88 6.67
N ARG A 24 -0.18 -13.14 7.01
CA ARG A 24 1.03 -13.86 6.59
C ARG A 24 1.15 -13.96 5.08
N ARG A 25 0.03 -14.21 4.38
CA ARG A 25 0.00 -14.22 2.91
C ARG A 25 0.28 -12.85 2.32
N LEU A 26 -0.30 -11.79 2.89
CA LEU A 26 -0.05 -10.40 2.49
C LEU A 26 1.42 -10.01 2.60
N ILE A 27 2.07 -10.33 3.73
CA ILE A 27 3.51 -10.09 3.92
C ILE A 27 4.32 -10.80 2.84
N SER A 28 4.02 -12.07 2.61
CA SER A 28 4.70 -12.87 1.59
C SER A 28 4.49 -12.29 0.19
N ALA A 29 3.29 -11.77 -0.09
CA ALA A 29 2.97 -11.18 -1.37
C ALA A 29 3.70 -9.85 -1.62
N LEU A 30 3.75 -8.98 -0.62
CA LEU A 30 4.49 -7.72 -0.67
C LEU A 30 6.00 -7.96 -0.85
N GLU A 31 6.59 -8.88 -0.11
CA GLU A 31 8.01 -9.22 -0.26
C GLU A 31 8.32 -9.84 -1.63
N PHE A 32 7.42 -10.68 -2.14
CA PHE A 32 7.54 -11.22 -3.49
C PHE A 32 7.51 -10.11 -4.54
N MET A 33 6.50 -9.22 -4.49
CA MET A 33 6.38 -8.10 -5.41
C MET A 33 7.60 -7.17 -5.37
N ARG A 34 8.07 -6.81 -4.17
CA ARG A 34 9.28 -5.99 -4.00
C ARG A 34 10.50 -6.65 -4.64
N SER A 35 10.66 -7.95 -4.42
CA SER A 35 11.79 -8.73 -4.96
C SER A 35 11.73 -8.80 -6.49
N GLU A 36 10.55 -9.08 -7.07
CA GLU A 36 10.36 -9.13 -8.52
C GLU A 36 10.57 -7.76 -9.17
N LEU A 37 10.19 -6.67 -8.50
CA LEU A 37 10.43 -5.31 -9.00
C LEU A 37 11.88 -4.85 -8.83
N ASN A 38 12.69 -5.56 -8.03
CA ASN A 38 14.07 -5.22 -7.70
C ASN A 38 14.20 -3.78 -7.14
N ILE A 39 13.45 -3.52 -6.06
CA ILE A 39 13.36 -2.21 -5.39
C ILE A 39 13.66 -2.36 -3.90
N ASP A 40 14.30 -1.35 -3.32
CA ASP A 40 14.66 -1.34 -1.91
C ASP A 40 13.47 -0.99 -1.00
N TYR A 41 13.46 -1.56 0.20
CA TYR A 41 12.50 -1.16 1.23
C TYR A 41 12.87 0.23 1.76
N TYR A 42 11.88 1.10 1.92
CA TYR A 42 12.07 2.44 2.48
C TYR A 42 11.37 2.61 3.83
N TYR A 43 10.04 2.48 3.86
CA TYR A 43 9.23 2.83 5.02
C TYR A 43 7.91 2.05 5.02
N GLN A 44 7.16 2.11 6.11
CA GLN A 44 5.79 1.63 6.17
C GLN A 44 4.93 2.53 7.06
N TYR A 45 3.66 2.69 6.72
CA TYR A 45 2.70 3.44 7.51
C TYR A 45 1.48 2.56 7.81
N ALA A 46 1.27 2.27 9.10
CA ALA A 46 0.14 1.50 9.60
C ALA A 46 -0.87 2.45 10.29
N PRO A 47 -2.00 2.81 9.64
CA PRO A 47 -2.98 3.72 10.24
C PRO A 47 -3.63 3.14 11.51
N ASN A 48 -3.73 1.82 11.57
CA ASN A 48 -4.31 1.06 12.68
C ASN A 48 -3.24 0.56 13.66
N SER A 49 -2.21 1.37 13.94
CA SER A 49 -1.13 0.96 14.85
C SER A 49 -1.64 0.63 16.26
N VAL A 50 -1.10 -0.45 16.83
CA VAL A 50 -1.50 -0.93 18.16
C VAL A 50 -1.16 0.13 19.20
N PRO A 51 -2.12 0.57 20.02
CA PRO A 51 -1.87 1.59 21.03
C PRO A 51 -0.93 1.06 22.11
N ARG A 52 -0.12 1.95 22.69
CA ARG A 52 0.86 1.61 23.73
C ARG A 52 0.23 1.25 25.08
N SER A 53 -1.10 1.33 25.21
CA SER A 53 -1.84 0.97 26.42
C SER A 53 -3.26 0.56 26.08
N LEU A 54 -3.88 -0.25 26.96
CA LEU A 54 -5.30 -0.61 26.86
C LEU A 54 -6.20 0.62 26.91
N THR A 55 -5.87 1.61 27.73
CA THR A 55 -6.59 2.89 27.77
C THR A 55 -6.53 3.62 26.43
N GLY A 56 -5.38 3.56 25.74
CA GLY A 56 -5.23 4.08 24.38
C GLY A 56 -5.91 3.24 23.29
N ALA A 57 -6.40 2.05 23.64
CA ALA A 57 -7.27 1.23 22.81
C ALA A 57 -8.74 1.55 23.02
N MET A 58 -9.15 2.21 24.11
CA MET A 58 -10.56 2.53 24.36
C MET A 58 -10.96 3.78 23.55
N GLY A 59 -11.84 3.61 22.56
CA GLY A 59 -12.34 4.67 21.68
C GLY A 59 -13.14 4.11 20.49
N GLU A 60 -13.66 4.99 19.63
CA GLU A 60 -14.51 4.60 18.48
C GLU A 60 -13.84 3.62 17.50
N ASN A 61 -12.50 3.55 17.50
CA ASN A 61 -11.71 2.66 16.64
C ASN A 61 -11.04 1.49 17.40
N SER A 62 -11.47 1.19 18.62
CA SER A 62 -10.81 0.25 19.56
C SER A 62 -10.47 -1.12 18.97
N GLY A 63 -11.44 -1.79 18.33
CA GLY A 63 -11.21 -3.10 17.69
C GLY A 63 -10.37 -3.01 16.41
N ARG A 64 -10.51 -1.93 15.63
CA ARG A 64 -9.79 -1.74 14.36
C ARG A 64 -8.29 -1.56 14.55
N ARG A 65 -7.87 -0.97 15.67
CA ARG A 65 -6.45 -0.81 16.05
C ARG A 65 -5.68 -2.13 16.26
N TYR A 66 -6.37 -3.27 16.23
CA TYR A 66 -5.78 -4.60 16.26
C TYR A 66 -5.80 -5.30 14.90
N LEU A 67 -6.10 -4.56 13.82
CA LEU A 67 -6.01 -5.00 12.44
C LEU A 67 -4.91 -4.20 11.71
N PRO A 68 -3.62 -4.36 12.06
CA PRO A 68 -2.54 -3.47 11.61
C PRO A 68 -2.29 -3.51 10.09
N PHE A 69 -2.70 -4.58 9.41
CA PHE A 69 -2.62 -4.72 7.95
C PHE A 69 -3.80 -4.12 7.21
N ASN A 70 -4.87 -3.72 7.91
CA ASN A 70 -5.96 -2.99 7.27
C ASN A 70 -5.48 -1.57 6.97
N ASP A 71 -5.44 -1.23 5.68
CA ASP A 71 -4.97 0.04 5.14
C ASP A 71 -3.49 0.33 5.38
N LEU A 72 -2.66 -0.72 5.50
CA LEU A 72 -1.21 -0.59 5.56
C LEU A 72 -0.68 -0.05 4.22
N SER A 73 0.16 0.98 4.28
CA SER A 73 1.00 1.41 3.16
C SER A 73 2.43 0.95 3.37
N VAL A 74 3.03 0.34 2.35
CA VAL A 74 4.48 0.06 2.30
C VAL A 74 5.13 0.87 1.19
N PHE A 75 6.26 1.46 1.50
CA PHE A 75 7.00 2.31 0.58
C PHE A 75 8.30 1.63 0.16
N TRP A 76 8.50 1.56 -1.15
CA TRP A 76 9.73 1.05 -1.75
C TRP A 76 10.36 2.15 -2.59
N LEU A 77 11.69 2.17 -2.64
CA LEU A 77 12.45 3.20 -3.32
C LEU A 77 13.40 2.59 -4.33
N LYS A 78 13.30 3.01 -5.59
CA LYS A 78 14.31 2.79 -6.61
C LYS A 78 15.12 4.08 -6.71
N HIS A 79 16.44 3.95 -6.61
CA HIS A 79 17.34 5.09 -6.63
C HIS A 79 18.57 4.82 -7.51
N SER A 80 19.24 5.90 -7.92
CA SER A 80 20.35 5.89 -8.87
C SER A 80 21.74 5.71 -8.24
N GLY A 81 21.80 5.20 -7.00
CA GLY A 81 23.05 4.91 -6.28
C GLY A 81 23.72 6.09 -5.57
N GLN A 82 23.00 7.19 -5.33
CA GLN A 82 23.45 8.32 -4.52
C GLN A 82 23.62 7.96 -3.03
N ASP A 83 24.44 8.74 -2.30
CA ASP A 83 24.79 8.48 -0.89
C ASP A 83 23.60 8.58 0.08
N ASP A 84 22.67 9.52 -0.15
CA ASP A 84 21.47 9.72 0.66
C ASP A 84 20.22 9.73 -0.22
N PRO A 85 19.75 8.53 -0.64
CA PRO A 85 18.62 8.43 -1.55
C PRO A 85 17.29 8.82 -0.91
N PHE A 86 17.23 8.89 0.42
CA PHE A 86 16.01 9.23 1.16
C PHE A 86 15.72 10.72 1.16
N ASN A 87 16.76 11.54 1.26
CA ASN A 87 16.64 13.00 1.33
C ASN A 87 17.07 13.75 0.07
N HIS A 88 17.59 13.05 -0.94
CA HIS A 88 18.02 13.66 -2.20
C HIS A 88 17.54 12.85 -3.41
N PRO A 89 16.25 12.96 -3.77
CA PRO A 89 15.69 12.36 -4.98
C PRO A 89 16.38 12.93 -6.21
N CYS A 90 16.83 12.05 -7.10
CA CYS A 90 17.49 12.39 -8.36
C CYS A 90 16.60 12.03 -9.55
N TYR A 91 16.88 12.64 -10.70
CA TYR A 91 16.22 12.29 -11.95
C TYR A 91 16.26 10.77 -12.18
N GLY A 92 15.09 10.18 -12.46
CA GLY A 92 14.95 8.74 -12.70
C GLY A 92 14.66 7.92 -11.45
N ASP A 93 14.85 8.48 -10.25
CA ASP A 93 14.44 7.82 -9.02
C ASP A 93 12.91 7.82 -8.90
N PHE A 94 12.37 6.78 -8.26
CA PHE A 94 10.95 6.71 -7.98
C PHE A 94 10.65 5.92 -6.71
N MET A 95 9.58 6.34 -6.04
CA MET A 95 9.00 5.64 -4.90
C MET A 95 7.72 4.95 -5.33
N ILE A 96 7.51 3.73 -4.83
CA ILE A 96 6.24 3.01 -4.93
C ILE A 96 5.60 2.99 -3.55
N ASP A 97 4.38 3.48 -3.43
CA ASP A 97 3.49 3.27 -2.29
C ASP A 97 2.50 2.17 -2.66
N VAL A 98 2.58 1.03 -1.97
CA VAL A 98 1.61 -0.05 -2.09
C VAL A 98 0.71 -0.04 -0.86
N TRP A 99 -0.54 0.34 -1.06
CA TRP A 99 -1.56 0.41 -0.03
C TRP A 99 -2.47 -0.82 -0.07
N LEU A 100 -2.48 -1.58 1.03
CA LEU A 100 -3.32 -2.75 1.27
C LEU A 100 -4.75 -2.34 1.68
N ARG A 101 -5.63 -2.18 0.69
CA ARG A 101 -7.05 -1.88 0.91
C ARG A 101 -7.83 -3.19 1.04
N ASN A 102 -7.79 -3.83 2.21
CA ASN A 102 -8.44 -5.14 2.42
C ASN A 102 -9.97 -5.10 2.29
N ASP A 103 -10.58 -3.95 2.56
CA ASP A 103 -12.02 -3.73 2.45
C ASP A 103 -12.30 -2.30 1.96
N SER A 104 -12.64 -2.18 0.67
CA SER A 104 -13.01 -0.91 0.03
C SER A 104 -14.37 -0.35 0.45
N GLY A 105 -15.10 -1.01 1.34
CA GLY A 105 -16.42 -0.59 1.84
C GLY A 105 -16.44 -0.35 3.34
N ASN A 106 -15.29 -0.29 4.01
CA ASN A 106 -15.20 -0.20 5.47
C ASN A 106 -15.60 1.17 6.07
N GLY A 107 -16.01 2.12 5.21
CA GLY A 107 -16.45 3.47 5.59
C GLY A 107 -15.32 4.36 6.15
N GLN A 108 -14.06 4.06 5.83
CA GLN A 108 -12.91 4.89 6.21
C GLN A 108 -12.50 5.83 5.06
N ARG A 109 -11.76 6.90 5.42
CA ARG A 109 -11.20 7.88 4.47
C ARG A 109 -12.26 8.54 3.57
N GLU A 110 -13.38 8.91 4.18
CA GLU A 110 -14.51 9.58 3.51
C GLU A 110 -15.26 8.71 2.49
N GLU A 111 -14.95 7.40 2.42
CA GLU A 111 -15.71 6.44 1.62
C GLU A 111 -17.04 6.07 2.31
N GLU A 112 -18.06 5.77 1.50
CA GLU A 112 -19.33 5.26 2.00
C GLU A 112 -19.18 3.82 2.52
N TYR A 113 -19.90 3.51 3.59
CA TYR A 113 -19.97 2.15 4.10
C TYR A 113 -20.75 1.26 3.13
N ALA A 114 -20.18 0.13 2.73
CA ALA A 114 -20.81 -0.87 1.90
C ALA A 114 -20.95 -2.21 2.63
N LEU A 115 -21.89 -3.03 2.17
CA LEU A 115 -21.97 -4.42 2.61
C LEU A 115 -20.71 -5.17 2.14
N PRO A 116 -20.17 -6.13 2.93
CA PRO A 116 -18.99 -6.89 2.56
C PRO A 116 -19.07 -7.55 1.18
N GLU A 117 -20.25 -7.99 0.77
CA GLU A 117 -20.50 -8.63 -0.54
C GLU A 117 -20.32 -7.66 -1.72
N ASN A 118 -20.36 -6.35 -1.46
CA ASN A 118 -20.15 -5.28 -2.43
C ASN A 118 -18.76 -4.63 -2.30
N SER A 119 -17.97 -5.05 -1.31
CA SER A 119 -16.60 -4.57 -1.09
C SER A 119 -15.59 -5.37 -1.91
N ARG A 120 -14.41 -4.78 -2.10
CA ARG A 120 -13.26 -5.43 -2.74
C ARG A 120 -12.03 -5.36 -1.85
N SER A 121 -11.12 -6.31 -2.05
CA SER A 121 -9.77 -6.29 -1.49
C SER A 121 -8.78 -5.92 -2.60
N LEU A 122 -8.09 -4.80 -2.46
CA LEU A 122 -7.28 -4.19 -3.50
C LEU A 122 -5.86 -3.91 -3.00
N LEU A 123 -4.89 -4.00 -3.91
CA LEU A 123 -3.66 -3.25 -3.81
C LEU A 123 -3.85 -1.93 -4.57
N LEU A 124 -3.79 -0.81 -3.87
CA LEU A 124 -3.71 0.51 -4.49
C LEU A 124 -2.24 0.89 -4.60
N ILE A 125 -1.73 0.99 -5.82
CA ILE A 125 -0.32 1.22 -6.08
C ILE A 125 -0.15 2.63 -6.64
N HIS A 126 0.65 3.43 -5.96
CA HIS A 126 1.06 4.75 -6.44
C HIS A 126 2.54 4.74 -6.77
N VAL A 127 2.91 5.34 -7.90
CA VAL A 127 4.30 5.50 -8.32
C VAL A 127 4.60 6.98 -8.44
N ILE A 128 5.53 7.47 -7.63
CA ILE A 128 5.97 8.86 -7.61
C ILE A 128 7.38 8.92 -8.20
N SER A 129 7.56 9.58 -9.33
CA SER A 129 8.86 9.68 -10.01
C SER A 129 9.43 11.10 -9.95
N CYS A 130 10.73 11.20 -9.74
CA CYS A 130 11.49 12.43 -9.93
C CYS A 130 11.93 12.55 -11.40
N LYS A 131 11.48 13.60 -12.08
CA LYS A 131 11.83 13.92 -13.49
C LYS A 131 12.58 15.23 -13.62
N THR A 132 13.20 15.71 -12.54
CA THR A 132 14.04 16.91 -12.52
C THR A 132 15.46 16.56 -12.05
N HIS A 133 16.45 17.28 -12.58
CA HIS A 133 17.83 17.24 -12.09
C HIS A 133 18.07 18.18 -10.91
N ASP A 134 17.12 19.07 -10.63
CA ASP A 134 17.14 19.98 -9.49
C ASP A 134 15.86 19.78 -8.68
N ALA A 135 15.88 18.77 -7.80
CA ALA A 135 14.80 18.52 -6.86
C ALA A 135 14.89 19.41 -5.60
N GLY A 136 15.89 20.30 -5.50
CA GLY A 136 16.12 21.11 -4.31
C GLY A 136 16.28 20.28 -3.04
N LYS A 137 15.68 20.74 -1.93
CA LYS A 137 15.73 20.10 -0.59
C LYS A 137 14.58 19.12 -0.33
N GLN A 138 14.03 18.50 -1.38
CA GLN A 138 12.90 17.58 -1.23
C GLN A 138 13.36 16.23 -0.70
N ASN A 139 12.49 15.54 0.05
CA ASN A 139 12.69 14.16 0.47
C ASN A 139 11.42 13.35 0.25
N TRP A 140 11.55 12.03 0.12
CA TRP A 140 10.43 11.15 -0.23
C TRP A 140 9.31 11.13 0.80
N TYR A 141 9.65 11.23 2.09
CA TYR A 141 8.66 11.30 3.17
C TYR A 141 7.80 12.57 3.07
N ASN A 142 8.43 13.72 2.83
CA ASN A 142 7.73 14.99 2.67
C ASN A 142 6.84 15.01 1.42
N LEU A 143 7.30 14.39 0.33
CA LEU A 143 6.48 14.18 -0.87
C LEU A 143 5.24 13.35 -0.50
N TRP A 144 5.44 12.14 -0.02
CA TRP A 144 4.37 11.22 0.35
C TRP A 144 3.29 11.85 1.24
N GLN A 145 3.69 12.60 2.27
CA GLN A 145 2.77 13.14 3.26
C GLN A 145 1.91 14.29 2.75
N ASN A 146 2.35 15.01 1.70
CA ASN A 146 1.77 16.30 1.31
C ASN A 146 1.20 16.33 -0.12
N ILE A 147 1.09 15.17 -0.76
CA ILE A 147 0.50 15.05 -2.09
C ILE A 147 -0.98 14.71 -2.03
N ASP A 148 -1.67 15.16 -3.07
CA ASP A 148 -3.02 14.75 -3.38
C ASP A 148 -2.93 13.54 -4.31
N TYR A 149 -3.51 12.41 -3.92
CA TYR A 149 -3.42 11.17 -4.69
C TYR A 149 -4.42 11.20 -5.85
N PRO A 150 -4.00 10.82 -7.06
CA PRO A 150 -4.85 10.91 -8.24
C PRO A 150 -5.98 9.88 -8.16
N ALA A 151 -7.16 10.22 -8.68
CA ALA A 151 -8.26 9.27 -8.83
C ALA A 151 -8.14 8.46 -10.14
N SER A 152 -7.51 9.06 -11.16
CA SER A 152 -7.33 8.46 -12.48
C SER A 152 -6.10 7.55 -12.51
N ASN A 153 -5.99 6.74 -13.57
CA ASN A 153 -4.77 6.01 -13.87
C ASN A 153 -3.90 6.77 -14.89
N ASP A 154 -4.00 8.09 -14.99
CA ASP A 154 -3.13 8.89 -15.82
C ASP A 154 -1.93 9.42 -15.03
N VAL A 155 -0.92 9.89 -15.76
CA VAL A 155 0.25 10.50 -15.14
C VAL A 155 -0.04 11.97 -14.88
N GLU A 156 0.01 12.34 -13.62
CA GLU A 156 -0.32 13.69 -13.17
C GLU A 156 0.94 14.36 -12.59
N ALA A 157 1.12 15.64 -12.89
CA ALA A 157 2.17 16.43 -12.25
C ALA A 157 1.76 16.74 -10.81
N ILE A 158 2.73 16.68 -9.89
CA ILE A 158 2.48 16.99 -8.49
C ILE A 158 2.64 18.50 -8.28
N GLU A 159 1.53 19.25 -8.25
CA GLU A 159 1.55 20.72 -8.29
C GLU A 159 2.44 21.37 -7.21
N LYS A 160 2.44 20.84 -5.99
CA LYS A 160 3.25 21.35 -4.87
C LYS A 160 4.74 21.07 -5.01
N PHE A 161 5.12 20.14 -5.90
CA PHE A 161 6.46 19.59 -6.02
C PHE A 161 6.89 19.54 -7.49
N SER A 162 7.41 20.68 -7.97
CA SER A 162 7.90 20.82 -9.36
C SER A 162 8.89 19.71 -9.72
N GLY A 163 8.68 19.10 -10.90
CA GLY A 163 9.52 18.02 -11.39
C GLY A 163 9.13 16.62 -10.90
N PHE A 164 8.12 16.50 -10.04
CA PHE A 164 7.59 15.21 -9.61
C PHE A 164 6.26 14.89 -10.30
N PHE A 165 6.07 13.60 -10.57
CA PHE A 165 4.88 13.07 -11.24
C PHE A 165 4.39 11.85 -10.48
N ILE A 166 3.08 11.65 -10.46
CA ILE A 166 2.42 10.51 -9.83
C ILE A 166 1.58 9.74 -10.83
N TYR A 167 1.55 8.42 -10.66
CA TYR A 167 0.67 7.49 -11.35
C TYR A 167 -0.01 6.58 -10.33
N ARG A 168 -1.22 6.12 -10.63
CA ARG A 168 -2.00 5.19 -9.81
C ARG A 168 -2.46 3.98 -10.61
N GLU A 169 -2.44 2.83 -9.96
CA GLU A 169 -3.09 1.61 -10.43
C GLU A 169 -3.79 0.87 -9.28
N GLU A 170 -4.86 0.16 -9.61
CA GLU A 170 -5.51 -0.78 -8.69
C GLU A 170 -5.29 -2.21 -9.18
N LEU A 171 -4.86 -3.10 -8.29
CA LEU A 171 -4.84 -4.53 -8.54
C LEU A 171 -5.82 -5.22 -7.60
N ASP A 172 -6.72 -6.02 -8.17
CA ASP A 172 -7.61 -6.86 -7.39
C ASP A 172 -6.84 -8.03 -6.78
N MET A 173 -6.94 -8.18 -5.45
CA MET A 173 -6.21 -9.22 -4.73
C MET A 173 -6.65 -10.63 -5.11
N VAL A 174 -7.85 -10.80 -5.69
CA VAL A 174 -8.30 -12.10 -6.22
C VAL A 174 -7.42 -12.61 -7.36
N ASN A 175 -6.65 -11.74 -8.01
CA ASN A 175 -5.71 -12.12 -9.07
C ASN A 175 -4.33 -12.54 -8.54
N LEU A 176 -4.09 -12.44 -7.23
CA LEU A 176 -2.79 -12.69 -6.57
C LEU A 176 -2.75 -14.06 -5.84
N ILE A 177 -3.56 -15.00 -6.31
CA ILE A 177 -3.83 -16.29 -5.66
C ILE A 177 -2.65 -17.27 -5.75
N ASP A 178 -1.88 -17.22 -6.83
CA ASP A 178 -0.72 -18.06 -7.02
C ASP A 178 0.46 -17.27 -7.62
N LYS A 179 1.61 -17.92 -7.67
CA LYS A 179 2.85 -17.27 -8.11
C LYS A 179 2.80 -16.87 -9.58
N GLU A 180 2.18 -17.69 -10.44
CA GLU A 180 2.18 -17.45 -11.88
C GLU A 180 1.29 -16.25 -12.22
N THR A 181 0.07 -16.22 -11.70
CA THR A 181 -0.84 -15.08 -11.92
C THR A 181 -0.27 -13.80 -11.32
N PHE A 182 0.36 -13.89 -10.14
CA PHE A 182 0.97 -12.73 -9.51
C PHE A 182 2.17 -12.21 -10.28
N SER A 183 3.09 -13.06 -10.74
CA SER A 183 4.20 -12.65 -11.62
C SER A 183 3.67 -11.96 -12.89
N ALA A 184 2.66 -12.53 -13.55
CA ALA A 184 2.06 -11.91 -14.73
C ALA A 184 1.43 -10.53 -14.43
N CYS A 185 0.78 -10.38 -13.27
CA CYS A 185 0.27 -9.08 -12.81
C CYS A 185 1.40 -8.07 -12.59
N ILE A 186 2.50 -8.47 -11.95
CA ILE A 186 3.66 -7.62 -11.69
C ILE A 186 4.33 -7.20 -13.01
N ASP A 187 4.52 -8.12 -13.95
CA ASP A 187 5.10 -7.82 -15.25
C ASP A 187 4.21 -6.86 -16.06
N GLY A 188 2.89 -7.08 -16.03
CA GLY A 188 1.94 -6.17 -16.65
C GLY A 188 1.97 -4.77 -16.02
N PHE A 189 2.04 -4.69 -14.68
CA PHE A 189 2.20 -3.43 -13.96
C PHE A 189 3.50 -2.74 -14.35
N ARG A 190 4.63 -3.47 -14.34
CA ARG A 190 5.95 -2.97 -14.74
C ARG A 190 5.90 -2.34 -16.12
N GLN A 191 5.32 -3.04 -17.10
CA GLN A 191 5.20 -2.56 -18.47
C GLN A 191 4.36 -1.28 -18.56
N ARG A 192 3.16 -1.27 -17.95
CA ARG A 192 2.27 -0.10 -17.96
C ARG A 192 2.91 1.13 -17.33
N VAL A 193 3.57 0.96 -16.19
CA VAL A 193 4.24 2.06 -15.50
C VAL A 193 5.43 2.55 -16.33
N SER A 194 6.26 1.65 -16.86
CA SER A 194 7.37 2.03 -17.75
C SER A 194 6.88 2.82 -18.97
N ASP A 195 5.80 2.38 -19.61
CA ASP A 195 5.24 3.05 -20.79
C ASP A 195 4.66 4.42 -20.47
N LYS A 196 3.86 4.53 -19.40
CA LYS A 196 3.20 5.78 -19.02
C LYS A 196 4.17 6.79 -18.40
N MET A 197 5.02 6.32 -17.49
CA MET A 197 5.90 7.18 -16.69
C MET A 197 7.27 7.38 -17.32
N GLY A 198 7.69 6.54 -18.28
CA GLY A 198 9.04 6.59 -18.85
C GLY A 198 10.12 6.20 -17.83
N ILE A 199 9.80 5.31 -16.89
CA ILE A 199 10.75 4.83 -15.86
C ILE A 199 11.22 3.40 -16.15
N SER A 200 12.41 3.05 -15.67
CA SER A 200 12.99 1.71 -15.81
C SER A 200 13.05 0.98 -14.47
N PHE A 201 12.57 -0.26 -14.45
CA PHE A 201 12.69 -1.15 -13.30
C PHE A 201 13.97 -2.02 -13.32
N LEU A 202 14.67 -2.06 -14.46
CA LEU A 202 15.94 -2.79 -14.64
C LEU A 202 17.02 -2.30 -13.67
#